data_AF-A0A258GNQ6-F1
#
_entry.id   AF-A0A258GNQ6-F1
#
_cell.length_a   1.000
_cell.length_b   1.000
_cell.length_c   1.000
_cell.angle_alpha   90.00
_cell.angle_beta   90.00
_cell.angle_gamma   90.00
#
_symmetry.space_group_name_H-M   'P 1'
#
loop_
_entity.id
_entity.type
_entity.pdbx_description
1 polymer ?
#
loop_
_entity_poly.entity_id
_entity_poly.type
_entity_poly.pdbx_seq_one_letter_code
_entity_poly.pdbx_strand_id
1 'polypeptide(L)'
;MTTKMSISVTGVHAKLISNAVKSGQYASASEVVREALRQWRREEVIDDLIDEGIASGFGKADRSVETVIAAARKQSPAKKKRGA
;
A
#
# COMPACT_ATOMS: atom_id res chain seq x y z
N MET A 1 -2.03 20.38 -5.38
CA MET A 1 -1.37 21.13 -6.48
C MET A 1 -0.93 20.11 -7.53
N THR A 2 -1.18 20.35 -8.82
CA THR A 2 -0.69 19.51 -9.93
C THR A 2 0.40 20.23 -10.69
N THR A 3 1.43 19.50 -11.13
CA THR A 3 2.58 20.02 -11.87
C THR A 3 2.70 19.28 -13.20
N LYS A 4 3.03 19.97 -14.29
CA LYS A 4 3.29 19.35 -15.60
C LYS A 4 4.72 18.80 -15.64
N MET A 5 4.87 17.57 -16.14
CA MET A 5 6.15 16.89 -16.31
C MET A 5 6.18 16.24 -17.69
N SER A 6 7.30 16.36 -18.40
CA SER A 6 7.55 15.64 -19.65
C SER A 6 8.31 14.35 -19.33
N ILE A 7 7.79 13.21 -19.79
CA ILE A 7 8.41 11.89 -19.58
C ILE A 7 8.41 11.11 -20.89
N SER A 8 9.43 10.27 -21.06
CA SER A 8 9.45 9.27 -22.13
C SER A 8 8.99 7.92 -21.56
N VAL A 9 8.15 7.22 -22.32
CA VAL A 9 7.69 5.86 -22.00
C VAL A 9 7.97 4.94 -23.17
N THR A 10 8.04 3.64 -22.92
CA THR A 10 8.17 2.66 -24.00
C THR A 10 6.95 2.69 -24.91
N GLY A 11 7.11 2.31 -26.18
CA GLY A 11 6.01 2.27 -27.15
C GLY A 11 4.86 1.35 -26.71
N VAL A 12 5.16 0.29 -25.96
CA VAL A 12 4.15 -0.62 -25.39
C VAL A 12 3.30 0.10 -24.33
N HIS A 13 3.92 0.84 -23.42
CA HIS A 13 3.20 1.62 -22.42
C HIS A 13 2.39 2.75 -23.03
N ALA A 14 2.91 3.41 -24.08
CA ALA A 14 2.14 4.43 -24.81
C ALA A 14 0.85 3.86 -25.42
N LYS A 15 0.91 2.65 -26.01
CA LYS A 15 -0.28 1.95 -26.53
C LYS A 15 -1.25 1.59 -25.40
N LEU A 16 -0.76 1.08 -24.28
CA LEU A 16 -1.58 0.73 -23.12
C LEU A 16 -2.35 1.96 -22.59
N ILE A 17 -1.64 3.07 -22.36
CA ILE A 17 -2.23 4.33 -21.91
C ILE A 17 -3.25 4.84 -22.94
N SER A 18 -2.91 4.81 -24.23
CA SER A 18 -3.82 5.26 -25.29
C SER A 18 -5.10 4.43 -25.36
N ASN A 19 -5.01 3.11 -25.22
CA ASN A 19 -6.16 2.21 -25.22
C ASN A 19 -7.06 2.44 -24.00
N ALA A 20 -6.46 2.63 -22.82
CA ALA A 20 -7.19 2.90 -21.60
C ALA A 20 -8.02 4.19 -21.71
N VAL A 21 -7.46 5.24 -22.34
CA VAL A 21 -8.20 6.49 -22.62
C VAL A 21 -9.26 6.30 -23.71
N LYS A 22 -8.92 5.66 -24.84
CA LYS A 22 -9.85 5.43 -25.96
C LYS A 22 -11.05 4.58 -25.58
N SER A 23 -10.87 3.65 -24.65
CA SER A 23 -11.96 2.81 -24.13
C SER A 23 -12.91 3.55 -23.20
N GLY A 24 -12.56 4.77 -22.75
CA GLY A 24 -13.31 5.53 -21.77
C GLY A 24 -13.05 5.10 -20.31
N GLN A 25 -12.16 4.13 -20.07
CA GLN A 25 -11.78 3.71 -18.70
C GLN A 25 -11.12 4.85 -17.92
N TYR A 26 -10.39 5.74 -18.61
CA TYR A 26 -9.78 6.92 -18.02
C TYR A 26 -10.04 8.15 -18.89
N ALA A 27 -10.22 9.32 -18.27
CA ALA A 27 -10.47 10.57 -18.98
C ALA A 27 -9.21 11.14 -19.64
N SER A 28 -8.02 10.76 -19.15
CA SER A 28 -6.75 11.27 -19.69
C SER A 28 -5.56 10.36 -19.39
N ALA A 29 -4.50 10.49 -20.18
CA ALA A 29 -3.23 9.82 -19.94
C ALA A 29 -2.65 10.16 -18.55
N SER A 30 -2.77 11.42 -18.13
CA SER A 30 -2.32 11.87 -16.80
C SER A 30 -3.06 11.18 -15.66
N GLU A 31 -4.30 10.73 -15.88
CA GLU A 31 -5.05 9.97 -14.88
C GLU A 31 -4.56 8.53 -14.77
N VAL A 32 -4.30 7.87 -15.90
CA VAL A 32 -3.67 6.53 -15.94
C VAL A 32 -2.35 6.55 -15.19
N VAL A 33 -1.49 7.54 -15.47
CA VAL A 33 -0.18 7.67 -14.82
C VAL A 33 -0.33 7.92 -13.32
N ARG A 34 -1.27 8.79 -12.89
CA ARG A 34 -1.50 9.03 -11.47
C ARG A 34 -1.98 7.77 -10.74
N GLU A 35 -2.86 6.97 -11.34
CA GLU A 35 -3.31 5.73 -10.71
C GLU A 35 -2.19 4.70 -10.62
N ALA A 36 -1.40 4.53 -11.69
CA ALA A 36 -0.23 3.66 -11.67
C ALA A 36 0.77 4.06 -10.58
N LEU A 37 1.05 5.36 -10.42
CA LEU A 37 1.94 5.86 -9.36
C LEU A 37 1.35 5.68 -7.96
N ARG A 38 0.03 5.80 -7.79
CA ARG A 38 -0.63 5.51 -6.51
C ARG A 38 -0.51 4.02 -6.16
N GLN A 39 -0.66 3.14 -7.14
CA GLN A 39 -0.47 1.71 -6.94
C GLN A 39 0.98 1.40 -6.56
N TRP A 40 1.94 1.90 -7.34
CA TRP A 40 3.36 1.70 -7.05
C TRP A 40 3.74 2.16 -5.64
N ARG A 41 3.24 3.33 -5.21
CA ARG A 41 3.51 3.82 -3.85
C ARG A 41 2.91 2.92 -2.76
N ARG A 42 1.78 2.25 -3.01
CA ARG A 42 1.22 1.27 -2.06
C ARG A 42 2.10 0.03 -1.95
N GLU A 43 2.66 -0.41 -3.07
CA GLU A 43 3.59 -1.55 -3.12
C GLU A 43 4.88 -1.23 -2.34
N GLU A 44 5.46 -0.02 -2.52
CA GLU A 44 6.62 0.41 -1.73
C GLU A 44 6.35 0.39 -0.21
N VAL A 45 5.16 0.79 0.23
CA VAL A 45 4.80 0.75 1.66
C VAL A 45 4.73 -0.70 2.17
N ILE A 46 4.28 -1.64 1.34
CA ILE A 46 4.25 -3.06 1.71
C ILE A 46 5.68 -3.60 1.83
N ASP A 47 6.55 -3.24 0.88
CA ASP A 47 7.97 -3.64 0.90
C ASP A 47 8.66 -3.11 2.16
N ASP A 48 8.44 -1.84 2.52
CA ASP A 48 8.96 -1.23 3.75
C ASP A 48 8.51 -2.00 5.00
N LEU A 49 7.23 -2.41 5.06
CA LEU A 49 6.68 -3.18 6.19
C LEU A 49 7.23 -4.61 6.25
N ILE A 50 7.50 -5.22 5.09
CA ILE A 50 8.14 -6.54 5.02
C ILE A 50 9.57 -6.45 5.55
N ASP A 51 10.33 -5.44 5.12
CA ASP A 51 11.69 -5.20 5.55
C ASP A 51 11.77 -4.93 7.06
N GLU A 52 10.85 -4.11 7.60
CA GLU A 52 10.71 -3.90 9.05
C GLU A 52 10.44 -5.23 9.78
N GLY A 53 9.53 -6.05 9.25
CA GLY A 53 9.21 -7.37 9.79
C GLY A 53 10.42 -8.30 9.84
N ILE A 54 11.19 -8.39 8.75
CA ILE A 54 12.42 -9.21 8.68
C ILE A 54 13.47 -8.69 9.66
N ALA A 55 13.69 -7.36 9.69
CA ALA A 55 14.67 -6.72 10.58
C ALA A 55 14.31 -6.88 12.06
N SER A 56 13.01 -6.98 12.40
CA SER A 56 12.55 -7.25 13.77
C SER A 56 12.88 -8.66 14.27
N GLY A 57 13.34 -9.54 13.38
CA GLY A 57 13.67 -10.91 13.65
C GLY A 57 12.44 -11.83 13.68
N PHE A 58 12.68 -13.13 13.58
CA PHE A 58 11.59 -14.10 13.61
C PHE A 58 11.05 -14.29 15.04
N GLY A 59 9.73 -14.41 15.14
CA GLY A 59 9.08 -14.81 16.38
C GLY A 59 9.57 -16.18 16.86
N LYS A 60 9.46 -16.44 18.17
CA LYS A 60 9.79 -17.75 18.73
C LYS A 60 8.95 -18.85 18.08
N ALA A 61 9.57 -20.01 17.82
CA ALA A 61 8.92 -21.13 17.13
C ALA A 61 7.71 -21.72 17.88
N ASP A 62 7.62 -21.51 19.19
CA ASP A 62 6.54 -21.95 20.06
C ASP A 62 5.39 -20.93 20.18
N ARG A 63 5.46 -19.80 19.46
CA ARG A 63 4.46 -18.74 19.54
C ARG A 63 3.17 -19.14 18.81
N SER A 64 2.16 -19.55 19.58
CA SER A 64 0.82 -19.87 19.06
C SER A 64 -0.12 -18.65 19.02
N VAL A 65 -1.18 -18.73 18.22
CA VAL A 65 -2.22 -17.69 18.13
C VAL A 65 -2.85 -17.41 19.50
N GLU A 66 -3.10 -18.47 20.30
CA GLU A 66 -3.68 -18.36 21.65
C GLU A 66 -2.77 -17.57 22.59
N THR A 67 -1.45 -17.81 22.53
CA THR A 67 -0.48 -17.07 23.37
C THR A 67 -0.41 -15.60 23.00
N VAL A 68 -0.53 -15.27 21.70
CA VAL A 68 -0.59 -13.89 21.20
C VAL A 68 -1.85 -13.18 21.68
N ILE A 69 -3.02 -13.82 21.58
CA ILE A 69 -4.29 -13.26 22.05
C ILE A 69 -4.26 -13.04 23.57
N ALA A 70 -3.74 -14.02 24.33
CA ALA A 70 -3.61 -13.91 25.77
C ALA A 70 -2.68 -12.75 26.18
N ALA A 71 -1.56 -12.57 25.48
CA ALA A 71 -0.65 -11.44 25.69
C ALA A 71 -1.31 -10.09 25.39
N ALA A 72 -2.03 -9.97 24.27
CA ALA A 72 -2.73 -8.74 23.88
C ALA A 72 -3.81 -8.33 24.90
N ARG A 73 -4.58 -9.30 25.43
CA ARG A 73 -5.58 -9.06 26.48
C ARG A 73 -4.95 -8.56 27.78
N LYS A 74 -3.77 -9.08 28.15
CA LYS A 74 -3.00 -8.62 29.33
C LYS A 74 -2.46 -7.20 29.16
N GLN A 75 -2.06 -6.83 27.94
CA GLN A 75 -1.52 -5.51 27.61
C GLN A 75 -2.60 -4.42 27.41
N SER A 76 -3.87 -4.81 27.27
CA SER A 76 -5.00 -3.89 27.18
C SER A 76 -5.81 -3.85 28.49
N PRO A 77 -5.30 -3.30 29.60
CA PRO A 77 -6.16 -3.02 30.75
C PRO A 77 -7.10 -1.85 30.39
N ALA A 78 -8.33 -2.19 29.98
CA ALA A 78 -9.50 -1.31 29.91
C ALA A 78 -9.33 0.06 29.22
N LYS A 79 -9.84 0.19 27.99
CA LYS A 79 -10.46 1.46 27.54
C LYS A 79 -11.66 1.74 28.44
N LYS A 80 -11.44 2.26 29.64
CA LYS A 80 -12.50 2.68 30.58
C LYS A 80 -13.03 4.03 30.08
N LYS A 81 -14.27 4.02 29.57
CA LYS A 81 -15.21 5.12 29.33
C LYS A 81 -14.59 6.51 29.07
N ARG A 82 -14.58 6.95 27.80
CA ARG A 82 -14.69 8.37 27.44
C ARG A 82 -15.89 8.54 26.51
N GLY A 83 -17.07 8.47 27.14
CA GLY A 83 -18.33 8.93 26.61
C GLY A 83 -19.01 9.68 27.75
N ALA A 84 -18.88 11.00 27.71
CA ALA A 84 -19.70 12.01 28.37
C ALA A 84 -19.41 13.33 27.64
#